data_AF-A0A838U3P1-F1
#
_entry.id   AF-A0A838U3P1-F1
#
_cell.length_a   1.000
_cell.length_b   1.000
_cell.length_c   1.000
_cell.angle_alpha   90.00
_cell.angle_beta   90.00
_cell.angle_gamma   90.00
#
_symmetry.space_group_name_H-M   'P 1'
#
loop_
_entity.id
_entity.type
_entity.pdbx_description
1 polymer ?
#
loop_
_entity_poly.entity_id
_entity_poly.type
_entity_poly.pdbx_seq_one_letter_code
_entity_poly.pdbx_strand_id
1 'polypeptide(L)'
;MNVNGVFIIIGIGFFIILFGILLSQYVESQNQGLLNSFNNSKINLQIDEISVGDSPTGLISVNGVVRNNSTENIENVKVEVKLFDSNNAIIIETERFITASSSIFKPGYESDFDFLMTARNVDHYNMTSYGDKVQ
;
A
#
# COMPACT_ATOMS: atom_id res chain seq x y z
N MET A 1 37.07 55.12 30.60
CA MET A 1 37.82 53.86 30.43
C MET A 1 36.83 52.71 30.39
N ASN A 2 36.88 51.95 29.30
CA ASN A 2 36.26 50.63 29.11
C ASN A 2 36.57 49.68 30.28
N VAL A 3 35.64 48.82 30.68
CA VAL A 3 35.47 47.47 30.08
C VAL A 3 34.04 46.96 30.36
N ASN A 4 33.25 46.88 29.30
CA ASN A 4 32.10 45.99 29.19
C ASN A 4 32.59 44.59 28.81
N GLY A 5 31.88 43.56 29.27
CA GLY A 5 31.79 42.30 28.54
C GLY A 5 32.46 41.10 29.20
N VAL A 6 31.88 40.60 30.28
CA VAL A 6 31.94 39.17 30.64
C VAL A 6 30.61 38.84 31.33
N PHE A 7 30.08 37.64 31.10
CA PHE A 7 28.91 37.01 31.76
C PHE A 7 27.53 37.11 31.11
N ILE A 8 27.38 36.83 29.80
CA ILE A 8 26.16 36.16 29.27
C ILE A 8 26.52 35.23 28.10
N ILE A 9 27.30 34.16 28.32
CA ILE A 9 27.35 33.01 27.39
C ILE A 9 27.68 31.73 28.18
N ILE A 10 26.84 31.33 29.13
CA ILE A 10 26.89 29.96 29.70
C ILE A 10 25.46 29.48 29.83
N GLY A 11 24.86 29.09 28.71
CA GLY A 11 23.49 28.57 28.67
C GLY A 11 23.07 27.93 27.35
N ILE A 12 23.97 27.79 26.37
CA ILE A 12 23.64 27.24 25.03
C ILE A 12 24.65 26.15 24.60
N GLY A 13 25.58 25.76 25.49
CA GLY A 13 26.62 24.76 25.19
C GLY A 13 26.29 23.31 25.60
N PHE A 14 25.11 23.05 26.18
CA PHE A 14 24.76 21.73 26.75
C PHE A 14 23.43 21.16 26.25
N PHE A 15 22.91 21.67 25.13
CA PHE A 15 21.69 21.13 24.51
C PHE A 15 21.94 20.32 23.23
N ILE A 16 23.20 20.19 22.79
CA ILE A 16 23.51 19.53 21.51
C ILE A 16 24.05 18.09 21.70
N ILE A 17 24.45 17.69 22.92
CA ILE A 17 25.11 16.39 23.14
C ILE A 17 24.13 15.31 23.64
N LEU A 18 22.88 15.65 24.00
CA LEU A 18 21.90 14.65 24.46
C LEU A 18 20.89 14.19 23.40
N PHE A 19 20.80 14.86 22.25
CA PHE A 19 19.86 14.48 21.17
C PHE A 19 20.53 13.65 20.05
N GLY A 20 21.84 13.39 20.15
CA GLY A 20 22.63 12.77 19.09
C GLY A 20 22.81 11.25 19.17
N ILE A 21 22.28 10.56 20.19
CA ILE A 21 22.62 9.14 20.44
C ILE A 21 21.43 8.20 20.69
N LEU A 22 20.20 8.61 20.38
CA LEU A 22 19.06 7.69 20.43
C LEU A 22 18.35 7.67 19.08
N LEU A 23 18.38 6.48 18.47
CA LEU A 23 17.78 6.08 17.20
C LEU A 23 18.67 6.26 15.95
N SER A 24 19.94 5.89 16.09
CA SER A 24 20.51 4.98 15.07
C SER A 24 19.71 3.68 15.11
N GLN A 25 19.37 3.18 13.93
CA GLN A 25 18.68 1.92 13.59
C GLN A 25 17.19 2.06 13.26
N TYR A 26 16.87 2.38 12.00
CA TYR A 26 16.04 1.44 11.22
C TYR A 26 16.21 1.64 9.69
N VAL A 27 16.68 0.56 9.07
CA VAL A 27 16.58 0.14 7.67
C VAL A 27 17.35 0.94 6.62
N GLU A 28 18.57 0.45 6.40
CA GLU A 28 19.27 0.36 5.13
C GLU A 28 18.30 0.00 3.99
N SER A 29 17.97 0.98 3.15
CA SER A 29 17.32 0.71 1.87
C SER A 29 18.32 -0.07 1.01
N GLN A 30 18.08 -1.36 0.89
CA GLN A 30 18.77 -2.23 -0.05
C GLN A 30 18.61 -1.61 -1.44
N ASN A 31 19.68 -0.99 -1.96
CA ASN A 31 19.85 -0.80 -3.39
C ASN A 31 19.98 -2.19 -4.02
N GLN A 32 18.85 -2.87 -4.19
CA GLN A 32 18.76 -3.99 -5.13
C GLN A 32 19.07 -3.38 -6.50
N GLY A 33 20.16 -3.84 -7.10
CA GLY A 33 20.66 -3.34 -8.37
C GLY A 33 19.54 -3.28 -9.40
N LEU A 34 19.57 -2.22 -10.23
CA LEU A 34 18.79 -2.01 -11.45
C LEU A 34 18.02 -3.27 -11.91
N LEU A 35 16.82 -3.45 -11.36
CA LEU A 35 15.82 -4.30 -11.97
C LEU A 35 15.38 -3.54 -13.22
N ASN A 36 15.70 -4.13 -14.38
CA ASN A 36 15.30 -3.61 -15.68
C ASN A 36 13.91 -3.00 -15.61
N SER A 37 13.83 -1.70 -15.91
CA SER A 37 12.59 -0.97 -16.08
C SER A 37 11.75 -1.66 -17.16
N PHE A 38 10.85 -2.54 -16.74
CA PHE A 38 9.68 -2.97 -17.51
C PHE A 38 8.43 -2.30 -16.96
N ASN A 39 8.54 -1.04 -16.53
CA ASN A 39 7.44 -0.34 -15.87
C ASN A 39 6.49 0.34 -16.86
N ASN A 40 5.98 -0.42 -17.84
CA ASN A 40 4.90 0.03 -18.73
C ASN A 40 3.91 -1.09 -19.13
N SER A 41 3.97 -2.29 -18.54
CA SER A 41 3.03 -3.39 -18.86
C SER A 41 1.84 -3.49 -17.92
N LYS A 42 1.81 -2.76 -16.79
CA LYS A 42 0.73 -2.84 -15.81
C LYS A 42 -0.50 -2.08 -16.28
N ILE A 43 -1.64 -2.75 -16.40
CA ILE A 43 -2.92 -2.16 -16.79
C ILE A 43 -3.85 -2.16 -15.57
N ASN A 44 -4.36 -0.98 -15.22
CA ASN A 44 -5.39 -0.86 -14.19
C ASN A 44 -6.73 -1.33 -14.75
N LEU A 45 -7.46 -2.07 -13.94
CA LEU A 45 -8.76 -2.63 -14.29
C LEU A 45 -9.86 -1.98 -13.47
N GLN A 46 -11.07 -2.03 -14.02
CA GLN A 46 -12.26 -1.53 -13.34
C GLN A 46 -12.69 -2.52 -12.26
N ILE A 47 -13.09 -2.01 -11.09
CA ILE A 47 -13.75 -2.78 -10.04
C ILE A 47 -15.17 -2.25 -9.89
N ASP A 48 -16.15 -3.14 -9.95
CA ASP A 48 -17.56 -2.86 -9.72
C ASP A 48 -18.09 -3.70 -8.55
N GLU A 49 -19.29 -3.37 -8.08
CA GLU A 49 -20.06 -4.14 -7.09
C GLU A 49 -19.29 -4.42 -5.78
N ILE A 50 -18.46 -3.47 -5.35
CA ILE A 50 -17.62 -3.63 -4.16
C ILE A 50 -18.49 -3.73 -2.90
N SER A 51 -18.21 -4.75 -2.09
CA SER A 51 -18.74 -4.89 -0.74
C SER A 51 -17.61 -5.18 0.24
N VAL A 52 -17.56 -4.42 1.33
CA VAL A 52 -16.62 -4.62 2.44
C VAL A 52 -17.39 -4.55 3.75
N GLY A 53 -17.29 -5.57 4.58
CA GLY A 53 -18.01 -5.59 5.85
C GLY A 53 -17.82 -6.87 6.66
N ASP A 54 -18.50 -6.95 7.80
CA ASP A 54 -18.42 -8.11 8.69
C ASP A 54 -19.04 -9.36 8.04
N SER A 55 -18.33 -10.48 8.10
CA SER A 55 -18.85 -11.80 7.74
C SER A 55 -19.41 -12.52 8.99
N PRO A 56 -20.25 -13.56 8.81
CA PRO A 56 -20.75 -14.38 9.92
C PRO A 56 -19.66 -15.06 10.77
N THR A 57 -18.44 -15.15 10.25
CA THR A 57 -17.28 -15.75 10.95
C THR A 57 -16.51 -14.74 11.82
N GLY A 58 -16.91 -13.47 11.84
CA GLY A 58 -16.20 -12.40 12.53
C GLY A 58 -14.94 -11.92 11.82
N LEU A 59 -14.72 -12.35 10.57
CA LEU A 59 -13.72 -11.81 9.65
C LEU A 59 -14.36 -10.74 8.76
N ILE A 60 -13.55 -9.85 8.19
CA ILE A 60 -14.01 -8.89 7.17
C ILE A 60 -14.09 -9.61 5.83
N SER A 61 -15.27 -9.59 5.22
CA SER A 61 -15.52 -9.98 3.84
C SER A 61 -15.17 -8.84 2.91
N VAL A 62 -14.46 -9.16 1.83
CA VAL A 62 -14.12 -8.22 0.77
C VAL A 62 -14.44 -8.87 -0.58
N ASN A 63 -15.38 -8.26 -1.29
CA ASN A 63 -16.00 -8.84 -2.48
C ASN A 63 -16.15 -7.80 -3.58
N GLY A 64 -16.19 -8.24 -4.82
CA GLY A 64 -16.50 -7.39 -5.96
C GLY A 64 -16.28 -8.10 -7.28
N VAL A 65 -16.41 -7.35 -8.37
CA VAL A 65 -16.22 -7.83 -9.74
C VAL A 65 -15.14 -6.99 -10.39
N VAL A 66 -14.08 -7.63 -10.90
CA VAL A 66 -13.09 -6.95 -11.74
C VAL A 66 -13.45 -7.13 -13.19
N ARG A 67 -13.38 -6.06 -13.98
CA ARG A 67 -13.59 -6.07 -15.43
C ARG A 67 -12.36 -5.59 -16.16
N ASN A 68 -11.95 -6.32 -17.19
CA ASN A 68 -11.00 -5.80 -18.17
C ASN A 68 -11.69 -4.79 -19.10
N ASN A 69 -11.61 -3.51 -18.75
CA ASN A 69 -12.11 -2.38 -19.54
C ASN A 69 -11.09 -1.86 -20.58
N SER A 70 -9.95 -2.55 -20.76
CA SER A 70 -8.95 -2.22 -21.76
C SER A 70 -9.19 -2.97 -23.08
N THR A 71 -8.41 -2.61 -24.11
CA THR A 71 -8.38 -3.34 -25.39
C THR A 71 -7.33 -4.46 -25.42
N GLU A 72 -6.64 -4.71 -24.32
CA GLU A 72 -5.48 -5.60 -24.25
C GLU A 72 -5.82 -6.91 -23.53
N ASN A 73 -5.12 -7.98 -23.90
CA ASN A 73 -5.12 -9.21 -23.12
C ASN A 73 -4.24 -9.02 -21.88
N ILE A 74 -4.74 -9.47 -20.73
CA ILE A 74 -4.08 -9.27 -19.44
C ILE A 74 -3.86 -10.62 -18.75
N GLU A 75 -2.74 -10.79 -18.08
CA GLU A 75 -2.43 -11.91 -17.19
C GLU A 75 -2.16 -11.43 -15.77
N ASN A 76 -2.02 -12.38 -14.83
CA ASN A 76 -1.62 -12.09 -13.44
C ASN A 76 -2.52 -11.05 -12.75
N VAL A 77 -3.83 -11.13 -12.96
CA VAL A 77 -4.77 -10.13 -12.45
C VAL A 77 -4.84 -10.21 -10.92
N LYS A 78 -4.68 -9.05 -10.29
CA LYS A 78 -4.70 -8.86 -8.84
C LYS A 78 -5.65 -7.77 -8.42
N VAL A 79 -6.09 -7.89 -7.17
CA VAL A 79 -6.73 -6.83 -6.41
C VAL A 79 -5.83 -6.48 -5.23
N GLU A 80 -5.52 -5.20 -5.08
CA GLU A 80 -4.89 -4.60 -3.91
C GLU A 80 -5.98 -3.99 -3.02
N VAL A 81 -5.96 -4.32 -1.72
CA VAL A 81 -6.91 -3.82 -0.72
C VAL A 81 -6.16 -3.16 0.41
N LYS A 82 -6.59 -1.96 0.77
CA LYS A 82 -6.17 -1.23 1.97
C LYS A 82 -7.39 -0.97 2.84
N LEU A 83 -7.34 -1.42 4.09
CA LEU A 83 -8.37 -1.18 5.09
C LEU A 83 -7.84 -0.16 6.11
N PHE A 84 -8.68 0.80 6.48
CA PHE A 84 -8.31 1.92 7.33
C PHE A 84 -9.20 2.00 8.56
N ASP A 85 -8.65 2.52 9.65
CA ASP A 85 -9.43 2.93 10.82
C ASP A 85 -9.99 4.34 10.65
N SER A 86 -10.78 4.79 11.63
CA SER A 86 -11.40 6.13 11.64
C SER A 86 -10.39 7.29 11.72
N ASN A 87 -9.11 7.02 11.97
CA ASN A 87 -8.02 8.00 11.99
C ASN A 87 -7.20 7.99 10.70
N ASN A 88 -7.66 7.26 9.66
CA ASN A 88 -6.95 7.01 8.41
C ASN A 88 -5.65 6.19 8.57
N ALA A 89 -5.48 5.45 9.68
CA ALA A 89 -4.36 4.54 9.83
C ALA A 89 -4.63 3.23 9.09
N ILE A 90 -3.63 2.72 8.37
CA ILE A 90 -3.73 1.43 7.66
C ILE A 90 -3.80 0.30 8.70
N ILE A 91 -4.89 -0.47 8.66
CA ILE A 91 -5.07 -1.70 9.43
C ILE A 91 -4.45 -2.88 8.68
N ILE A 92 -4.75 -2.99 7.39
CA ILE A 92 -4.20 -4.02 6.49
C ILE A 92 -3.98 -3.41 5.10
N GLU A 93 -2.89 -3.82 4.47
CA GLU A 93 -2.61 -3.65 3.05
C GLU A 93 -2.25 -5.03 2.48
N THR A 94 -2.94 -5.49 1.44
CA THR A 94 -2.68 -6.80 0.86
C THR A 94 -3.03 -6.86 -0.62
N GLU A 95 -2.42 -7.82 -1.32
CA GLU A 95 -2.73 -8.13 -2.71
C GLU A 95 -3.15 -9.59 -2.86
N ARG A 96 -4.11 -9.86 -3.74
CA ARG A 96 -4.57 -11.21 -4.07
C ARG A 96 -4.74 -11.37 -5.57
N PHE A 97 -4.26 -12.49 -6.10
CA PHE A 97 -4.60 -12.90 -7.45
C PHE A 97 -6.05 -13.34 -7.50
N ILE A 98 -6.78 -12.90 -8.54
CA ILE A 98 -8.18 -13.30 -8.76
C ILE A 98 -8.32 -14.22 -9.98
N THR A 99 -7.28 -14.31 -10.80
CA THR A 99 -7.21 -15.21 -11.94
C THR A 99 -6.23 -16.35 -11.67
N ALA A 100 -6.48 -17.53 -12.25
CA ALA A 100 -5.53 -18.64 -12.19
C ALA A 100 -4.20 -18.28 -12.86
N SER A 101 -3.12 -18.91 -12.42
CA SER A 101 -1.80 -18.76 -13.07
C SER A 101 -1.91 -19.08 -14.57
N SER A 102 -1.28 -18.25 -15.40
CA SER A 102 -1.28 -18.38 -16.86
C SER A 102 -2.65 -18.25 -17.55
N SER A 103 -3.69 -17.79 -16.85
CA SER A 103 -4.96 -17.46 -17.51
C SER A 103 -4.92 -16.07 -18.13
N ILE A 104 -5.60 -15.94 -19.27
CA ILE A 104 -5.71 -14.70 -20.02
C ILE A 104 -7.08 -14.07 -19.76
N PHE A 105 -7.05 -12.87 -19.19
CA PHE A 105 -8.19 -12.02 -18.93
C PHE A 105 -8.38 -11.08 -20.13
N LYS A 106 -9.23 -11.50 -21.07
CA LYS A 106 -9.44 -10.81 -22.36
C LYS A 106 -10.24 -9.51 -22.19
N PRO A 107 -10.20 -8.59 -23.17
CA PRO A 107 -11.07 -7.41 -23.19
C PRO A 107 -12.55 -7.75 -22.95
N GLY A 108 -13.17 -7.03 -22.01
CA GLY A 108 -14.56 -7.23 -21.60
C GLY A 108 -14.81 -8.42 -20.69
N TYR A 109 -13.80 -9.21 -20.33
CA TYR A 109 -13.97 -10.29 -19.36
C TYR A 109 -14.17 -9.73 -17.95
N GLU A 110 -14.95 -10.47 -17.17
CA GLU A 110 -15.25 -10.19 -15.78
C GLU A 110 -14.85 -11.39 -14.92
N SER A 111 -14.42 -11.11 -13.69
CA SER A 111 -14.14 -12.12 -12.68
C SER A 111 -14.59 -11.59 -11.33
N ASP A 112 -15.37 -12.39 -10.62
CA ASP A 112 -15.66 -12.17 -9.21
C ASP A 112 -14.41 -12.43 -8.36
N PHE A 113 -14.37 -11.78 -7.21
CA PHE A 113 -13.47 -12.13 -6.12
C PHE A 113 -14.20 -12.07 -4.79
N ASP A 114 -13.78 -12.96 -3.89
CA ASP A 114 -14.26 -13.06 -2.52
C ASP A 114 -13.10 -13.53 -1.64
N PHE A 115 -12.70 -12.72 -0.68
CA PHE A 115 -11.75 -13.14 0.34
C PHE A 115 -12.10 -12.60 1.72
N LEU A 116 -11.79 -13.43 2.73
CA LEU A 116 -11.93 -13.10 4.14
C LEU A 116 -10.59 -12.61 4.70
N MET A 117 -10.65 -11.55 5.52
CA MET A 117 -9.49 -10.90 6.12
C MET A 117 -9.68 -10.72 7.62
N THR A 118 -8.62 -10.99 8.39
CA THR A 118 -8.62 -10.75 9.84
C THR A 118 -8.29 -9.29 10.13
N ALA A 119 -9.31 -8.43 10.21
CA ALA A 119 -9.18 -7.02 10.59
C ALA A 119 -10.17 -6.65 11.70
N ARG A 120 -9.94 -5.53 12.39
CA ARG A 120 -10.84 -4.96 13.40
C ARG A 120 -10.88 -3.45 13.25
N ASN A 121 -11.99 -2.83 13.64
CA ASN A 121 -12.19 -1.38 13.62
C ASN A 121 -12.01 -0.77 12.21
N VAL A 122 -12.45 -1.48 11.17
CA VAL A 122 -12.44 -0.98 9.80
C VAL A 122 -13.51 0.10 9.66
N ASP A 123 -13.11 1.28 9.22
CA ASP A 123 -13.99 2.43 8.96
C ASP A 123 -14.22 2.62 7.47
N HIS A 124 -13.14 2.57 6.68
CA HIS A 124 -13.19 2.71 5.23
C HIS A 124 -12.10 1.89 4.54
N TYR A 125 -12.14 1.85 3.21
CA TYR A 125 -11.22 1.07 2.39
C TYR A 125 -10.79 1.84 1.15
N ASN A 126 -9.68 1.40 0.58
CA ASN A 126 -9.24 1.74 -0.78
C ASN A 126 -8.89 0.45 -1.50
N MET A 127 -9.33 0.32 -2.75
CA MET A 127 -9.14 -0.88 -3.53
C MET A 127 -8.71 -0.51 -4.95
N THR A 128 -7.68 -1.20 -5.44
CA THR A 128 -7.25 -1.09 -6.83
C THR A 128 -7.14 -2.48 -7.44
N SER A 129 -7.31 -2.57 -8.76
CA SER A 129 -7.13 -3.82 -9.49
C SER A 129 -6.30 -3.58 -10.71
N TYR A 130 -5.48 -4.57 -11.05
CA TYR A 130 -4.53 -4.45 -12.14
C TYR A 130 -4.03 -5.82 -12.60
N GLY A 131 -3.41 -5.86 -13.76
CA GLY A 131 -2.65 -7.02 -14.22
C GLY A 131 -1.58 -6.63 -15.23
N ASP A 132 -0.88 -7.63 -15.77
CA ASP A 132 0.19 -7.44 -16.72
C ASP A 132 -0.34 -7.63 -18.15
N LYS A 133 -0.05 -6.70 -19.06
CA LYS A 133 -0.32 -6.87 -20.48
C LYS A 133 0.46 -8.09 -21.00
N VAL A 134 -0.24 -8.99 -21.68
CA VAL A 134 0.38 -10.12 -22.39
C VAL A 134 1.24 -9.59 -23.53
N GLN A 135 2.49 -10.03 -23.62
CA GLN A 135 3.46 -9.60 -24.65
C GLN A 135 3.20 -10.22 -26.02
#